data_AF-A0A0B7BFH5-F1
#
_entry.id   AF-A0A0B7BFH5-F1
#
_cell.length_a   1.000
_cell.length_b   1.000
_cell.length_c   1.000
_cell.angle_alpha   90.00
_cell.angle_beta   90.00
_cell.angle_gamma   90.00
#
_symmetry.space_group_name_H-M   'P 1'
#
loop_
_entity.id
_entity.type
_entity.pdbx_description
1 polymer ?
#
loop_
_entity_poly.entity_id
_entity_poly.type
_entity_poly.pdbx_seq_one_letter_code
_entity_poly.pdbx_strand_id
1 'polypeptide(L)' 'HWFKDLHQYYYRDEWELFDLQNDPEELKNQVHNPNYAQVFKHLNETLTQWLWSTDDPWRCMPHSVLLPDGCHPMYNEI' A
#
# COMPACT_ATOMS: atom_id res chain seq x y z
N HIS A 1 24.67 -2.78 9.76
CA HIS A 1 24.91 -1.79 8.70
C HIS A 1 23.55 -1.29 8.21
N TRP A 2 23.41 0.00 7.98
CA TRP A 2 22.22 0.59 7.35
C TRP A 2 22.35 0.41 5.83
N PHE A 3 21.38 -0.25 5.20
CA PHE A 3 21.46 -0.71 3.80
C PHE A 3 20.61 0.11 2.81
N LYS A 4 19.91 1.16 3.29
CA LYS A 4 19.20 2.16 2.47
C LYS A 4 19.97 3.48 2.49
N ASP A 5 19.67 4.42 1.60
CA ASP A 5 20.07 5.82 1.81
C ASP A 5 18.96 6.62 2.52
N LEU A 6 19.28 7.83 3.00
CA LEU A 6 18.29 8.67 3.70
C LEU A 6 17.15 9.10 2.78
N HIS A 7 17.42 9.32 1.49
CA HIS A 7 16.40 9.78 0.56
C HIS A 7 15.33 8.70 0.35
N GLN A 8 15.74 7.46 0.07
CA GLN A 8 14.85 6.30 -0.02
C GLN A 8 14.08 6.04 1.27
N TYR A 9 14.70 6.33 2.42
CA TYR A 9 14.04 6.14 3.71
C TYR A 9 12.95 7.17 3.99
N TYR A 10 13.17 8.43 3.59
CA TYR A 10 12.23 9.53 3.80
C TYR A 10 11.14 9.62 2.73
N TYR A 11 11.47 9.33 1.47
CA TYR A 11 10.56 9.44 0.33
C TYR A 11 10.26 8.04 -0.21
N ARG A 12 9.06 7.54 0.08
CA ARG A 12 8.62 6.19 -0.26
C ARG A 12 7.43 6.24 -1.21
N ASP A 13 7.30 5.19 -1.99
CA ASP A 13 6.08 4.95 -2.76
C ASP A 13 4.90 4.73 -1.80
N GLU A 14 3.69 5.08 -2.24
CA GLU A 14 2.48 4.85 -1.45
C GLU A 14 2.29 3.35 -1.14
N TRP A 15 2.62 2.51 -2.12
CA TRP A 15 2.53 1.06 -2.03
C TRP A 15 3.92 0.45 -2.18
N GLU A 16 4.28 -0.42 -1.23
CA GLU A 16 5.50 -1.22 -1.26
C GLU A 16 5.15 -2.72 -1.15
N LEU A 17 5.64 -3.53 -2.10
CA LEU A 17 5.45 -4.98 -2.14
C LEU A 17 6.81 -5.66 -2.29
N PHE A 18 7.18 -6.52 -1.33
CA PHE A 18 8.46 -7.21 -1.33
C PHE A 18 8.29 -8.73 -1.37
N ASP A 19 9.17 -9.39 -2.11
CA ASP A 19 9.29 -10.85 -2.13
C ASP A 19 10.43 -11.27 -1.21
N LEU A 20 10.11 -11.64 0.02
CA LEU A 20 11.10 -11.96 1.04
C LEU A 20 11.94 -13.21 0.74
N GLN A 21 11.49 -14.10 -0.17
CA GLN A 21 12.27 -15.28 -0.55
C GLN A 21 13.45 -14.90 -1.44
N ASN A 22 13.22 -13.96 -2.35
CA ASN A 22 14.21 -13.50 -3.32
C ASN A 22 14.89 -12.17 -2.94
N ASP A 23 14.29 -11.42 -2.03
CA ASP A 23 14.73 -10.11 -1.55
C ASP A 23 14.47 -9.98 -0.02
N PRO A 24 15.27 -10.66 0.82
CA PRO A 24 15.10 -10.64 2.27
C PRO A 24 15.40 -9.28 2.91
N GLU A 25 16.03 -8.35 2.17
CA GLU A 25 16.33 -6.99 2.64
C GLU A 25 15.28 -5.95 2.20
N GLU A 26 14.22 -6.35 1.48
CA GLU A 26 13.12 -5.46 1.06
C GLU A 26 13.62 -4.20 0.32
N LEU A 27 14.53 -4.43 -0.64
CA LEU A 27 15.16 -3.39 -1.44
C LEU A 27 14.47 -3.15 -2.78
N LYS A 28 13.75 -4.15 -3.29
CA LYS A 28 13.12 -4.12 -4.60
C LYS A 28 11.60 -4.14 -4.48
N ASN A 29 11.01 -2.95 -4.54
CA ASN A 29 9.56 -2.79 -4.62
C ASN A 29 9.02 -3.44 -5.92
N GLN A 30 8.07 -4.36 -5.77
CA GLN A 30 7.46 -5.14 -6.85
C GLN A 30 6.06 -4.64 -7.24
N VAL A 31 5.54 -3.57 -6.64
CA VAL A 31 4.17 -3.08 -6.91
C VAL A 31 3.90 -2.85 -8.38
N HIS A 32 4.87 -2.30 -9.12
CA HIS A 32 4.74 -2.04 -10.56
C HIS A 32 5.23 -3.20 -11.45
N ASN A 33 5.63 -4.34 -10.87
CA ASN A 33 6.05 -5.51 -11.62
C ASN A 33 4.82 -6.30 -12.09
N PRO A 34 4.60 -6.46 -13.42
CA PRO A 34 3.41 -7.15 -13.93
C PRO A 34 3.32 -8.61 -13.48
N ASN A 35 4.46 -9.26 -13.19
CA ASN A 35 4.47 -10.64 -12.68
C ASN A 35 3.87 -10.76 -11.27
N TYR A 36 3.82 -9.66 -10.51
CA TYR A 36 3.29 -9.61 -9.14
C TYR A 36 1.91 -8.94 -9.07
N ALA A 37 1.33 -8.50 -10.19
CA ALA A 37 0.07 -7.76 -10.20
C ALA A 37 -1.09 -8.54 -9.54
N GLN A 38 -1.17 -9.85 -9.78
CA GLN A 38 -2.18 -10.70 -9.14
C GLN A 38 -1.98 -10.80 -7.62
N VAL A 39 -0.72 -10.89 -7.17
CA VAL A 39 -0.36 -10.95 -5.74
C VAL A 39 -0.70 -9.63 -5.07
N PHE A 40 -0.31 -8.50 -5.68
CA PHE A 40 -0.64 -7.16 -5.19
C PHE A 40 -2.16 -6.98 -5.04
N LYS A 41 -2.93 -7.32 -6.07
CA LYS A 41 -4.40 -7.24 -6.03
C LYS A 41 -4.97 -8.03 -4.85
N HIS A 42 -4.55 -9.29 -4.68
CA HIS A 42 -5.03 -10.14 -3.61
C HIS A 42 -4.70 -9.58 -2.22
N LEU A 43 -3.48 -9.10 -2.01
CA LEU A 43 -3.06 -8.51 -0.73
C LEU A 43 -3.77 -7.18 -0.46
N ASN A 44 -3.94 -6.34 -1.46
CA ASN A 44 -4.68 -5.08 -1.35
C ASN A 44 -6.16 -5.31 -0.99
N GLU A 45 -6.82 -6.28 -1.63
CA GLU A 45 -8.19 -6.69 -1.30
C GLU A 45 -8.28 -7.24 0.14
N THR A 46 -7.31 -8.07 0.55
CA THR A 46 -7.26 -8.66 1.90
C THR A 46 -7.08 -7.57 2.97
N LEU A 47 -6.15 -6.63 2.75
CA LEU A 47 -5.94 -5.49 3.64
C LEU A 47 -7.20 -4.63 3.72
N THR A 48 -7.81 -4.32 2.58
CA THR A 48 -9.04 -3.51 2.52
C THR A 48 -10.17 -4.17 3.31
N GLN A 49 -10.40 -5.47 3.12
CA GLN A 49 -11.40 -6.22 3.88
C GLN A 49 -11.13 -6.16 5.38
N TRP A 50 -9.87 -6.30 5.79
CA TRP A 50 -9.49 -6.18 7.20
C TRP A 50 -9.82 -4.80 7.77
N LEU A 51 -9.41 -3.72 7.09
CA LEU A 51 -9.70 -2.33 7.48
C LEU A 51 -11.22 -2.07 7.67
N TRP A 52 -12.06 -2.65 6.81
CA TRP A 52 -13.51 -2.59 6.96
C TRP A 52 -14.01 -3.41 8.14
N SER A 53 -13.51 -4.64 8.30
CA SER A 53 -13.96 -5.55 9.36
C SER A 53 -13.61 -5.06 10.77
N THR A 54 -12.58 -4.22 10.89
CA THR A 54 -12.11 -3.64 12.16
C THR A 54 -12.58 -2.21 12.37
N ASP A 55 -13.49 -1.70 11.54
CA ASP A 55 -13.99 -0.32 11.59
C ASP A 55 -12.87 0.74 11.60
N ASP A 56 -11.80 0.52 10.83
CA ASP A 56 -10.62 1.39 10.83
C ASP A 56 -10.98 2.82 10.39
N PRO A 57 -10.73 3.87 11.21
CA PRO A 57 -11.04 5.26 10.85
C PRO A 57 -10.37 5.76 9.56
N TRP A 58 -9.25 5.16 9.14
CA TRP A 58 -8.44 5.57 8.00
C TRP A 58 -8.72 4.80 6.70
N ARG A 59 -9.65 3.85 6.69
CA ARG A 59 -9.93 2.95 5.55
C ARG A 59 -10.25 3.58 4.19
N CYS A 60 -10.57 4.89 4.16
CA CYS A 60 -10.80 5.63 2.91
C CYS A 60 -9.64 6.56 2.52
N MET A 61 -8.73 6.86 3.46
CA MET A 61 -7.59 7.75 3.20
C MET A 61 -6.53 7.07 2.33
N PRO A 62 -5.70 7.82 1.60
CA PRO A 62 -5.68 9.28 1.45
C PRO A 62 -6.55 9.80 0.30
N HIS A 63 -7.08 8.92 -0.54
CA HIS A 63 -7.75 9.25 -1.81
C HIS A 63 -9.22 9.65 -1.62
N SER A 64 -9.84 9.23 -0.52
CA SER A 64 -11.27 9.38 -0.26
C SER A 64 -11.55 9.77 1.19
N VAL A 65 -12.76 10.29 1.42
CA VAL A 65 -13.31 10.58 2.74
C VAL A 65 -14.36 9.54 3.12
N LEU A 66 -14.37 9.12 4.37
CA LEU A 66 -15.38 8.22 4.91
C LEU A 66 -16.65 9.00 5.26
N LEU A 67 -17.77 8.68 4.61
CA LEU A 67 -19.11 9.18 4.88
C LEU A 67 -20.04 8.01 5.29
N PRO A 68 -21.25 8.27 5.84
CA PRO A 68 -22.15 7.22 6.33
C PRO A 68 -22.54 6.15 5.28
N ASP A 69 -22.47 6.48 3.99
CA ASP A 69 -22.79 5.62 2.86
C ASP A 69 -21.55 5.01 2.18
N GLY A 70 -20.33 5.33 2.62
CA GLY A 70 -19.09 4.72 2.12
C GLY A 70 -17.91 5.67 1.94
N CYS A 71 -16.90 5.24 1.20
CA CYS A 71 -15.76 6.08 0.80
C CYS A 71 -16.11 6.90 -0.44
N HIS A 72 -15.92 8.22 -0.38
CA HIS A 72 -16.13 9.13 -1.51
C HIS A 72 -14.84 9.81 -1.95
N PRO A 73 -14.54 9.87 -3.26
CA PRO A 73 -13.29 10.41 -3.76
C PRO A 73 -13.15 11.90 -3.43
N MET A 74 -11.95 12.30 -3.02
CA MET A 74 -11.62 13.70 -2.75
C MET A 74 -11.08 14.44 -3.98
N TYR A 75 -10.67 13.71 -5.03
CA TYR A 75 -10.02 14.28 -6.23
C TYR A 75 -8.82 15.18 -5.89
N ASN A 76 -8.01 14.75 -4.93
CA ASN A 76 -6.89 15.51 -4.38
C ASN A 76 -5.56 15.31 -5.11
N GLU A 77 -5.60 14.78 -6.35
CA GLU A 77 -4.41 14.56 -7.20
C GLU A 77 -3.33 13.66 -6.58
N ILE A 78 -3.74 12.84 -5.61
CA ILE A 78 -2.94 11.74 -5.06
C ILE A 78 -3.34 10.47 -5.82
#